data_AF-A0A9C8ADA2-F1
#
_entry.id   AF-A0A9C8ADA2-F1
#
_cell.length_a   1.000
_cell.length_b   1.000
_cell.length_c   1.000
_cell.angle_alpha   90.00
_cell.angle_beta   90.00
_cell.angle_gamma   90.00
#
_symmetry.space_group_name_H-M   'P 1'
#
loop_
_entity.id
_entity.type
_entity.pdbx_description
1 polymer ?
#
loop_
_entity_poly.entity_id
_entity_poly.type
_entity_poly.pdbx_seq_one_letter_code
_entity_poly.pdbx_strand_id
1 'polypeptide(L)'
;MIVITEPPDYPCIESGLKENMQSTVLVMPFLYEDKLKGVIELISSKMFTEAHIEFLDQIMPTIASAINSAQSREKMRELLHNNYRDSL
;
A
#
# COMPACT_ATOMS: atom_id res chain seq x y z
N MET A 1 -6.13 11.39 3.13
CA MET A 1 -6.90 11.71 1.92
C MET A 1 -6.88 10.47 1.04
N ILE A 2 -8.05 9.90 0.77
CA ILE A 2 -8.19 8.83 -0.22
C ILE A 2 -8.32 9.51 -1.58
N VAL A 3 -7.55 9.05 -2.57
CA VAL A 3 -7.59 9.61 -3.92
C VAL A 3 -8.03 8.51 -4.88
N ILE A 4 -9.08 8.77 -5.65
CA ILE A 4 -9.53 7.90 -6.74
C ILE A 4 -9.33 8.68 -8.05
N THR A 5 -8.50 8.15 -8.95
CA THR A 5 -8.22 8.79 -10.24
C THR A 5 -8.33 7.79 -11.39
N GLU A 6 -8.60 8.29 -12.59
CA GLU A 6 -8.29 7.58 -13.83
C GLU A 6 -6.76 7.64 -14.04
N PRO A 7 -6.06 6.53 -14.32
CA PRO A 7 -4.61 6.51 -14.37
C PRO A 7 -4.09 7.30 -15.58
N PRO A 8 -3.17 8.26 -15.36
CA PRO A 8 -2.36 8.79 -16.45
C PRO A 8 -1.21 7.80 -16.69
N ASP A 9 -1.30 6.99 -17.74
CA ASP A 9 -0.17 6.24 -18.32
C ASP A 9 0.49 5.10 -17.48
N TYR A 10 -0.29 4.33 -16.72
CA TYR A 10 0.20 3.03 -16.20
C TYR A 10 0.00 1.91 -17.22
N PRO A 11 0.86 0.86 -17.24
CA PRO A 11 0.71 -0.26 -18.17
C PRO A 11 -0.68 -0.88 -17.96
N CYS A 12 -1.56 -0.57 -18.92
CA CYS A 12 -2.86 -1.19 -19.06
C CYS A 12 -2.63 -2.70 -19.03
N ILE A 13 -3.40 -3.44 -18.23
CA ILE A 13 -3.39 -4.90 -18.28
C ILE A 13 -3.60 -5.27 -19.75
N GLU A 14 -2.56 -5.82 -20.39
CA GLU A 14 -2.61 -6.21 -21.81
C GLU A 14 -3.53 -7.42 -21.95
N SER A 15 -4.83 -7.19 -21.92
CA SER A 15 -5.83 -8.13 -22.39
C SER A 15 -6.06 -7.84 -23.87
N GLY A 16 -5.92 -8.86 -24.73
CA GLY A 16 -6.00 -8.78 -26.20
C GLY A 16 -7.35 -8.36 -26.79
N LEU A 17 -8.21 -7.71 -26.00
CA LEU A 17 -9.50 -7.13 -26.39
C LEU A 17 -9.48 -5.65 -25.95
N LYS A 18 -8.75 -4.84 -26.73
CA LYS A 18 -8.71 -3.39 -26.58
C LYS A 18 -10.01 -2.79 -27.11
N GLU A 19 -10.88 -2.38 -26.19
CA GLU A 19 -11.86 -1.32 -26.39
C GLU A 19 -12.35 -0.86 -25.00
N ASN A 20 -11.78 0.24 -24.48
CA ASN A 20 -12.35 1.02 -23.37
C ASN A 20 -12.36 0.39 -21.96
N MET A 21 -11.25 -0.15 -21.47
CA MET A 21 -11.16 -0.55 -20.06
C MET A 21 -10.85 0.69 -19.20
N GLN A 22 -11.87 1.24 -18.53
CA GLN A 22 -11.70 2.30 -17.52
C GLN A 22 -10.95 1.71 -16.32
N SER A 23 -9.65 1.93 -16.26
CA SER A 23 -8.88 1.63 -15.06
C SER A 23 -9.14 2.71 -14.01
N THR A 24 -9.30 2.30 -12.76
CA THR A 24 -9.36 3.21 -11.62
C THR A 24 -8.24 2.90 -10.65
N VAL A 25 -7.58 3.94 -10.15
CA VAL A 25 -6.54 3.85 -9.13
C VAL A 25 -7.09 4.39 -7.82
N LEU A 26 -6.95 3.62 -6.75
CA LEU A 26 -7.30 3.99 -5.38
C LEU A 26 -6.03 4.08 -4.55
N VAL A 27 -5.77 5.26 -3.98
CA VAL A 27 -4.63 5.51 -3.09
C VAL A 27 -5.15 5.75 -1.67
N MET A 28 -4.68 4.96 -0.72
CA MET A 28 -5.08 5.04 0.69
C MET A 28 -3.86 5.16 1.61
N PRO A 29 -3.79 6.18 2.48
CA PRO A 29 -2.74 6.25 3.49
C PRO A 29 -2.98 5.23 4.59
N PHE A 30 -1.90 4.70 5.15
CA PHE A 30 -1.96 3.89 6.36
C PHE A 30 -1.11 4.50 7.47
N LEU A 31 -1.70 4.54 8.67
CA LEU A 31 -1.13 5.19 9.85
C LEU A 31 -0.89 4.14 10.93
N TYR A 32 0.15 4.34 11.70
CA TYR A 32 0.41 3.60 12.93
C TYR A 32 0.71 4.62 14.03
N GLU A 33 -0.05 4.57 15.14
CA GLU A 33 0.05 5.54 16.24
C GLU A 33 0.01 7.00 15.74
N ASP A 34 -1.01 7.32 14.94
CA ASP A 34 -1.23 8.65 14.33
C ASP A 34 -0.10 9.16 13.43
N LYS A 35 0.91 8.33 13.14
CA LYS A 35 1.99 8.66 12.20
C LYS A 35 1.73 8.01 10.86
N LEU A 36 1.82 8.80 9.80
CA LEU A 36 1.79 8.30 8.43
C LEU A 36 2.99 7.36 8.22
N LYS A 37 2.70 6.09 7.94
CA LYS A 37 3.71 5.07 7.67
C LYS A 37 3.92 4.84 6.18
N GLY A 38 2.92 5.16 5.36
CA GLY A 38 2.98 5.08 3.91
C GLY A 38 1.61 5.17 3.25
N VAL A 39 1.56 4.80 1.97
CA VAL A 39 0.35 4.70 1.17
C VAL A 39 0.28 3.34 0.49
N ILE A 40 -0.94 2.84 0.27
CA ILE A 40 -1.23 1.68 -0.56
C ILE A 40 -1.91 2.17 -1.83
N GLU A 41 -1.47 1.67 -2.97
CA GLU A 41 -2.07 1.93 -4.28
C GLU A 41 -2.71 0.64 -4.81
N LEU A 42 -3.98 0.73 -5.21
CA LEU A 42 -4.74 -0.37 -5.79
C LEU A 42 -5.25 0.03 -7.17
N ILE A 43 -5.03 -0.84 -8.16
CA ILE A 43 -5.47 -0.62 -9.54
C ILE A 43 -6.54 -1.66 -9.87
N SER A 44 -7.65 -1.21 -10.44
CA SER A 44 -8.76 -2.06 -10.85
C SER A 44 -9.26 -1.66 -12.24
N SER A 45 -9.77 -2.63 -13.00
CA SER A 45 -10.48 -2.37 -14.27
C SER A 45 -11.96 -2.03 -14.09
N LYS A 46 -12.42 -1.94 -12.84
CA LYS A 46 -13.76 -1.55 -12.42
C LYS A 46 -13.66 -0.48 -11.32
N MET A 47 -14.64 0.42 -11.28
CA MET A 47 -14.73 1.42 -10.21
C MET A 47 -14.82 0.77 -8.82
N PHE A 48 -14.18 1.41 -7.84
CA PHE A 48 -14.34 1.05 -6.43
C PHE A 48 -15.69 1.57 -5.91
N THR A 49 -16.47 0.69 -5.29
CA THR A 49 -17.72 1.06 -4.61
C THR A 49 -17.41 1.60 -3.22
N GLU A 50 -18.38 2.28 -2.61
CA GLU A 50 -18.28 2.73 -1.22
C GLU A 50 -17.99 1.57 -0.27
N ALA A 51 -18.67 0.42 -0.44
CA ALA A 51 -18.41 -0.79 0.35
C ALA A 51 -16.98 -1.32 0.21
N HIS A 52 -16.35 -1.20 -0.98
CA HIS A 52 -14.94 -1.56 -1.13
C HIS A 52 -14.04 -0.61 -0.33
N ILE A 53 -14.32 0.70 -0.37
CA ILE A 53 -13.54 1.72 0.33
C ILE A 53 -13.68 1.55 1.85
N GLU A 54 -14.90 1.36 2.35
CA GLU A 54 -15.17 1.12 3.77
C GLU A 54 -14.47 -0.14 4.28
N PHE A 55 -14.52 -1.23 3.53
CA PHE A 55 -13.79 -2.45 3.87
C PHE A 55 -12.28 -2.20 3.95
N LEU A 56 -11.71 -1.51 2.95
CA LEU A 56 -10.30 -1.17 2.93
C LEU A 56 -9.90 -0.29 4.11
N ASP A 57 -10.74 0.68 4.48
CA ASP A 57 -10.54 1.56 5.64
C ASP A 57 -10.54 0.75 6.95
N GLN A 58 -11.46 -0.21 7.09
CA GLN A 58 -11.52 -1.09 8.26
C GLN A 58 -10.29 -1.99 8.41
N ILE A 59 -9.69 -2.47 7.31
CA ILE A 59 -8.51 -3.34 7.38
C ILE A 59 -7.19 -2.55 7.43
N MET A 60 -7.19 -1.26 7.09
CA MET A 60 -5.99 -0.43 7.01
C MET A 60 -5.17 -0.39 8.31
N PRO A 61 -5.79 -0.28 9.50
CA PRO A 61 -5.05 -0.32 10.78
C PRO A 61 -4.31 -1.64 11.00
N THR A 62 -4.92 -2.77 10.58
CA THR A 62 -4.30 -4.10 10.68
C THR A 62 -3.08 -4.19 9.79
N ILE A 63 -3.18 -3.70 8.55
CA ILE A 63 -2.05 -3.65 7.61
C ILE A 63 -0.93 -2.77 8.17
N ALA A 64 -1.27 -1.59 8.70
CA ALA A 64 -0.29 -0.68 9.30
C ALA A 64 0.47 -1.32 10.46
N SER A 65 -0.23 -2.04 11.34
CA SER A 65 0.37 -2.75 12.47
C SER A 65 1.32 -3.86 12.02
N ALA A 66 0.92 -4.65 11.01
CA ALA A 66 1.74 -5.70 10.44
C ALA A 66 3.03 -5.16 9.79
N ILE A 67 2.91 -4.09 9.00
CA ILE A 67 4.06 -3.42 8.36
C ILE A 67 5.00 -2.83 9.42
N ASN A 68 4.46 -2.12 10.41
CA ASN A 68 5.28 -1.56 11.48
C ASN A 68 6.03 -2.66 12.26
N SER A 69 5.36 -3.78 12.55
CA SER A 69 5.99 -4.94 13.19
C SER A 69 7.12 -5.53 12.35
N ALA A 70 6.94 -5.65 11.03
CA ALA A 70 7.98 -6.13 10.12
C ALA A 70 9.17 -5.16 10.07
N GLN A 71 8.93 -3.86 9.94
CA GLN A 71 9.97 -2.83 9.97
C GLN A 71 10.75 -2.83 11.29
N SER A 72 10.07 -2.99 12.43
CA SER A 72 10.72 -3.06 13.73
C SER A 72 11.64 -4.27 13.87
N ARG A 73 11.23 -5.44 13.36
CA ARG A 73 12.07 -6.64 13.33
C ARG A 73 13.29 -6.46 12.44
N GLU A 74 13.10 -5.86 11.27
CA GLU A 74 14.20 -5.57 10.36
C GLU A 74 15.20 -4.59 11.00
N LYS A 75 14.71 -3.54 11.66
CA LYS A 75 15.59 -2.59 12.34
C LYS A 75 16.39 -3.24 13.47
N MET A 76 15.76 -4.13 14.23
CA MET A 76 16.45 -4.91 15.27
C MET A 76 17.54 -5.80 14.64
N ARG A 77 17.24 -6.48 13.53
CA ARG A 77 18.19 -7.33 12.82
C ARG A 77 19.42 -6.56 12.31
N GLU A 78 19.20 -5.35 11.77
CA GLU A 78 20.29 -4.44 11.36
C GLU A 78 21.17 -4.05 12.54
N LEU A 79 20.55 -3.60 13.65
CA LEU A 79 21.28 -3.15 14.83
C LEU A 79 22.11 -4.28 15.44
N LEU A 80 21.59 -5.51 15.50
CA LEU A 80 22.37 -6.66 15.93
C LEU A 80 23.56 -6.90 15.00
N HIS A 81 23.37 -6.92 13.68
CA HIS A 81 24.46 -7.11 12.72
C HIS A 81 25.56 -6.03 12.84
N ASN A 82 25.18 -4.77 13.02
CA ASN A 82 26.14 -3.68 13.15
C ASN A 82 26.97 -3.81 14.44
N ASN A 83 26.33 -4.14 15.58
CA ASN A 83 27.06 -4.40 16.82
C ASN A 83 28.08 -5.55 16.66
N TYR A 84 27.73 -6.62 15.94
CA TYR A 84 28.67 -7.71 15.66
C TYR A 84 29.81 -7.30 14.72
N ARG A 85 29.57 -6.39 13.75
CA ARG A 85 30.61 -5.85 12.86
C ARG A 85 31.58 -4.93 13.59
N ASP A 86 31.08 -4.07 14.48
CA ASP A 86 31.91 -3.09 15.19
C ASP A 86 32.73 -3.73 16.34
N SER A 87 32.48 -5.01 16.62
CA SER A 87 33.22 -5.83 17.60
C SER A 87 34.44 -6.56 17.02
N LEU A 88 34.73 -6.38 15.72
CA LEU A 88 35.86 -6.97 14.97
C LEU A 88 36.85 -5.88 14.54
#